data_AF-A0A7S0BLX6-F1
#
_entry.id   AF-A0A7S0BLX6-F1
#
_cell.length_a   1.000
_cell.length_b   1.000
_cell.length_c   1.000
_cell.angle_alpha   90.00
_cell.angle_beta   90.00
_cell.angle_gamma   90.00
#
_symmetry.space_group_name_H-M   'P 1'
#
loop_
_entity.id
_entity.type
_entity.pdbx_description
1 polymer ?
#
loop_
_entity_poly.entity_id
_entity_poly.type
_entity_poly.pdbx_seq_one_letter_code
_entity_poly.pdbx_strand_id
1 'polypeptide(L)'
;DEKLCDAVVATFTTLHKRDLIYRGEYMVNWSPNLQTAVSDLEVEFAEEEGFLYHFQYGIADSQDLEAEGKATYLPVATTRPETILGDTAVCVHPEDERYKHLIGRRCVVPMTGRTIPI
;
A
#
# COMPACT_ATOMS: atom_id res chain seq x y z
N ASP A 1 2.34 3.42 -40.81
CA ASP A 1 1.50 3.62 -42.00
C ASP A 1 0.23 4.32 -41.56
N GLU A 2 -0.26 5.28 -42.34
CA GLU A 2 -1.40 6.15 -42.05
C GLU A 2 -2.67 5.33 -41.72
N LYS A 3 -2.92 4.27 -42.47
CA LYS A 3 -4.07 3.37 -42.28
C LYS A 3 -4.11 2.71 -40.88
N LEU A 4 -2.94 2.42 -40.29
CA LEU A 4 -2.87 1.82 -38.96
C LEU A 4 -3.17 2.85 -37.87
N CYS A 5 -2.68 4.08 -38.03
CA CYS A 5 -2.98 5.19 -37.13
C CYS A 5 -4.48 5.48 -37.10
N ASP A 6 -5.13 5.54 -38.28
CA ASP A 6 -6.57 5.77 -38.39
C ASP A 6 -7.38 4.69 -37.66
N ALA A 7 -6.98 3.43 -37.78
CA ALA A 7 -7.65 2.31 -37.10
C ALA A 7 -7.57 2.42 -35.57
N VAL A 8 -6.42 2.80 -35.01
CA VAL A 8 -6.24 3.01 -33.57
C VAL A 8 -7.09 4.17 -33.08
N VAL A 9 -7.07 5.31 -33.78
CA VAL A 9 -7.86 6.49 -33.42
C VAL A 9 -9.36 6.20 -33.47
N ALA A 10 -9.83 5.51 -34.51
CA ALA A 10 -11.24 5.11 -34.63
C ALA A 10 -11.66 4.17 -33.50
N THR A 11 -10.81 3.21 -33.13
CA THR A 11 -11.06 2.27 -32.04
C THR A 11 -11.13 2.99 -30.69
N PHE A 12 -10.12 3.81 -30.37
CA PHE A 12 -10.09 4.59 -29.13
C PHE A 12 -11.33 5.49 -29.01
N THR A 13 -11.67 6.22 -30.08
CA THR A 13 -12.84 7.11 -30.10
C THR A 13 -14.14 6.34 -29.88
N THR A 14 -14.27 5.15 -30.49
CA THR A 14 -15.45 4.29 -30.33
C THR A 14 -15.58 3.78 -28.90
N LEU A 15 -14.48 3.33 -28.29
CA LEU A 15 -14.47 2.83 -26.92
C LEU A 15 -14.73 3.96 -25.90
N HIS A 16 -14.15 5.15 -26.13
CA HIS A 16 -14.43 6.34 -25.32
C HIS A 16 -15.90 6.77 -25.40
N LYS A 17 -16.50 6.82 -26.61
CA LYS A 17 -17.93 7.12 -26.79
C LYS A 17 -18.88 6.10 -26.15
N ARG A 18 -18.38 4.89 -25.85
CA ARG A 18 -19.11 3.82 -25.17
C ARG A 18 -18.86 3.78 -23.67
N ASP A 19 -18.18 4.80 -23.12
CA ASP A 19 -17.79 4.90 -21.70
C ASP A 19 -16.90 3.73 -21.21
N LEU A 20 -16.17 3.09 -22.13
CA LEU A 20 -15.22 2.02 -21.81
C LEU A 20 -13.79 2.54 -21.60
N ILE A 21 -13.52 3.79 -21.98
CA ILE A 21 -12.25 4.48 -21.73
C ILE A 21 -12.57 5.74 -20.95
N TYR A 22 -11.86 5.94 -19.84
CA TYR A 22 -11.99 7.11 -18.99
C TYR A 22 -10.61 7.62 -18.56
N ARG A 23 -10.59 8.82 -17.98
CA ARG A 23 -9.40 9.41 -17.35
C ARG A 23 -9.68 9.63 -15.88
N GLY A 24 -8.78 9.13 -15.03
CA GLY A 24 -8.84 9.30 -13.59
C GLY A 24 -7.48 9.06 -12.96
N GLU A 25 -7.38 9.32 -11.67
CA GLU A 25 -6.21 8.98 -10.85
C GLU A 25 -6.36 7.53 -10.38
N TYR A 26 -5.36 6.70 -10.64
CA TYR A 26 -5.32 5.31 -10.20
C TYR A 26 -3.86 4.91 -9.92
N MET A 27 -3.67 3.82 -9.17
CA MET A 27 -2.34 3.30 -8.90
C MET A 27 -1.77 2.65 -10.16
N VAL A 28 -0.60 3.10 -10.60
CA VAL A 28 0.07 2.62 -11.82
C VAL A 28 1.43 2.03 -11.48
N ASN A 29 1.88 1.06 -12.26
CA ASN A 29 3.29 0.69 -12.28
C ASN A 29 4.06 1.76 -13.04
N TRP A 30 4.98 2.45 -12.35
CA TRP A 30 5.79 3.50 -12.94
C TRP A 30 7.23 3.04 -13.11
N SER A 31 7.78 3.16 -14.32
CA SER A 31 9.19 2.90 -14.59
C SER A 31 10.01 4.19 -14.47
N PRO A 32 10.93 4.32 -13.50
CA PRO A 32 11.78 5.49 -13.37
C PRO A 32 12.74 5.69 -14.56
N ASN A 33 13.19 4.59 -15.19
CA ASN A 33 14.11 4.62 -16.31
C ASN A 33 13.43 5.11 -17.60
N LEU A 34 12.21 4.62 -17.87
CA LEU A 34 11.44 5.00 -19.06
C LEU A 34 10.63 6.28 -18.87
N GLN A 35 10.45 6.72 -17.62
CA GLN A 35 9.63 7.87 -17.24
C GLN A 35 8.18 7.76 -17.76
N THR A 36 7.60 6.56 -17.67
CA THR A 36 6.24 6.28 -18.11
C THR A 36 5.59 5.20 -17.25
N ALA A 37 4.25 5.18 -17.27
CA ALA A 37 3.48 4.05 -16.78
C ALA A 37 3.68 2.83 -17.70
N VAL A 38 3.72 1.64 -17.11
CA VAL A 38 3.83 0.35 -17.80
C VAL A 38 2.65 -0.54 -17.42
N SER A 39 2.22 -1.38 -18.36
CA SER A 39 1.19 -2.39 -18.14
C SER A 39 1.72 -3.51 -17.24
N ASP A 40 0.85 -4.20 -16.51
CA ASP A 40 1.21 -5.40 -15.74
C ASP A 40 1.87 -6.48 -16.62
N LEU A 41 1.49 -6.56 -17.90
CA LEU A 41 2.09 -7.48 -18.87
C LEU A 41 3.53 -7.13 -19.25
N GLU A 42 3.97 -5.90 -19.00
CA GLU A 42 5.33 -5.40 -19.27
C GLU A 42 6.21 -5.48 -18.01
N VAL A 43 5.66 -5.92 -16.87
CA VAL A 43 6.39 -6.08 -15.61
C VAL A 43 6.86 -7.52 -15.48
N GLU A 44 8.17 -7.69 -15.37
CA GLU A 44 8.80 -8.98 -15.08
C GLU A 44 9.13 -9.06 -13.59
N PHE A 45 8.70 -10.14 -12.94
CA PHE A 45 9.01 -10.40 -11.54
C PHE A 45 10.27 -11.25 -11.43
N ALA A 46 11.25 -10.78 -10.67
CA ALA A 46 12.47 -11.52 -10.34
C ALA A 46 12.55 -11.73 -8.82
N GLU A 47 13.07 -12.88 -8.40
CA GLU A 47 13.38 -13.16 -7.00
C GLU A 47 14.76 -12.61 -6.67
N GLU A 48 14.85 -11.89 -5.55
CA GLU A 48 16.10 -11.31 -5.05
C GLU A 48 16.22 -11.56 -3.55
N GLU A 49 17.44 -11.80 -3.07
CA GLU A 49 17.71 -11.85 -1.63
C GLU A 49 17.58 -10.45 -1.04
N GLY A 50 16.79 -10.34 0.04
CA GLY A 50 16.53 -9.07 0.71
C GLY A 50 16.44 -9.21 2.22
N PHE A 51 16.12 -8.09 2.88
CA PHE A 51 15.98 -8.02 4.32
C PHE A 51 14.52 -7.81 4.72
N LEU A 52 14.10 -8.48 5.81
CA LEU A 52 12.82 -8.24 6.45
C LEU A 52 13.03 -7.47 7.75
N TYR A 53 12.67 -6.19 7.74
CA TYR A 53 12.82 -5.30 8.88
C TYR A 53 11.60 -5.40 9.80
N HIS A 54 11.83 -5.24 11.10
CA HIS A 54 10.78 -5.28 12.13
C HIS A 54 10.76 -3.96 12.90
N PHE A 55 9.60 -3.31 12.93
CA PHE A 55 9.37 -2.04 13.61
C PHE A 55 8.27 -2.18 14.65
N GLN A 56 8.36 -1.40 15.73
CA GLN A 56 7.35 -1.38 16.79
C GLN A 56 6.48 -0.13 16.65
N TYR A 57 5.19 -0.32 16.41
CA TYR A 57 4.20 0.75 16.38
C TYR A 57 3.57 0.84 17.76
N GLY A 58 3.86 1.90 18.52
CA GLY A 58 3.31 2.08 19.87
C GLY A 58 1.79 2.25 19.83
N ILE A 59 1.05 1.64 20.75
CA ILE A 59 -0.41 1.84 20.86
C ILE A 59 -0.65 3.21 21.52
N ALA A 60 -1.49 4.06 20.91
CA ALA A 60 -1.64 5.45 21.34
C ALA A 60 -2.29 5.60 22.75
N ASP A 61 -3.22 4.70 23.07
CA ASP A 61 -3.93 4.62 24.36
C ASP A 61 -3.60 3.28 25.03
N SER A 62 -2.35 3.13 25.48
CA SER A 62 -1.82 1.85 25.98
C SER A 62 -1.90 1.66 27.49
N GLN A 63 -2.52 2.58 28.25
CA GLN A 63 -2.51 2.53 29.72
C GLN A 63 -3.27 1.31 30.28
N ASP A 64 -4.36 0.92 29.63
CA ASP A 64 -5.10 -0.31 29.97
C ASP A 64 -4.28 -1.56 29.66
N LEU A 65 -3.58 -1.57 28.53
CA LEU A 65 -2.67 -2.66 28.14
C LEU A 65 -1.51 -2.78 29.12
N GLU A 66 -0.91 -1.66 29.53
CA GLU A 66 0.17 -1.64 30.51
C GLU A 66 -0.27 -2.15 31.88
N ALA A 67 -1.45 -1.74 32.35
CA ALA A 67 -2.03 -2.22 33.61
C ALA A 67 -2.34 -3.73 33.59
N GLU A 68 -2.68 -4.28 32.42
CA GLU A 68 -2.91 -5.71 32.20
C GLU A 68 -1.62 -6.50 31.90
N GLY A 69 -0.45 -5.84 31.87
CA GLY A 69 0.83 -6.46 31.52
C GLY A 69 0.92 -6.91 30.05
N LYS A 70 0.11 -6.33 29.17
CA LYS A 70 0.09 -6.59 27.73
C LYS A 70 1.10 -5.71 26.99
N ALA A 71 1.45 -6.13 25.77
CA ALA A 71 2.33 -5.34 24.91
C ALA A 71 1.69 -3.99 24.56
N THR A 72 2.44 -2.91 24.75
CA THR A 72 2.05 -1.53 24.41
C THR A 72 2.44 -1.13 22.99
N TYR A 73 2.82 -2.11 22.16
CA TYR A 73 3.22 -1.91 20.78
C TYR A 73 2.77 -3.08 19.90
N LEU A 74 2.66 -2.82 18.61
CA LEU A 74 2.39 -3.80 17.55
C LEU A 74 3.63 -3.95 16.67
N PRO A 75 4.25 -5.15 16.59
CA PRO A 75 5.36 -5.38 15.68
C PRO A 75 4.87 -5.49 14.23
N VAL A 76 5.44 -4.68 13.35
CA VAL A 76 5.17 -4.66 11.90
C VAL A 76 6.44 -5.07 11.16
N ALA A 77 6.31 -6.02 10.23
CA ALA A 77 7.40 -6.46 9.38
C ALA A 77 7.24 -5.89 7.96
N THR A 78 8.31 -5.31 7.40
CA THR A 78 8.31 -4.75 6.04
C THR A 78 9.67 -4.93 5.36
N THR A 79 9.67 -5.12 4.05
CA THR A 79 10.88 -5.08 3.21
C THR A 79 11.26 -3.66 2.78
N ARG A 80 10.34 -2.70 2.98
CA ARG A 80 10.46 -1.30 2.54
C ARG A 80 10.34 -0.34 3.71
N PRO A 81 11.39 -0.21 4.55
CA PRO A 81 11.35 0.66 5.72
C PRO A 81 11.10 2.14 5.36
N GLU A 82 11.47 2.56 4.15
CA GLU A 82 11.28 3.92 3.67
C GLU A 82 9.79 4.29 3.48
N THR A 83 8.88 3.32 3.33
CA THR A 83 7.44 3.60 3.15
C THR A 83 6.70 3.90 4.45
N ILE A 84 7.31 3.63 5.62
CA ILE A 84 6.69 3.79 6.94
C ILE A 84 6.13 5.21 7.16
N LEU A 85 6.82 6.23 6.63
CA LEU A 85 6.39 7.61 6.75
C LEU A 85 5.03 7.87 6.07
N GLY A 86 4.72 7.10 5.04
CA GLY A 86 3.47 7.16 4.27
C GLY A 86 2.34 6.27 4.81
N ASP A 87 2.56 5.52 5.88
CA ASP A 87 1.56 4.55 6.38
C ASP A 87 0.26 5.23 6.77
N THR A 88 -0.89 4.64 6.42
CA THR A 88 -2.20 5.22 6.74
C THR A 88 -3.01 4.39 7.72
N ALA A 89 -2.70 3.09 7.85
CA ALA A 89 -3.30 2.15 8.78
C ALA A 89 -2.34 0.96 9.00
N VAL A 90 -2.54 0.19 10.07
CA VAL A 90 -1.87 -1.11 10.26
C VAL A 90 -2.90 -2.23 10.22
N CYS A 91 -2.83 -3.11 9.22
CA CYS A 91 -3.80 -4.18 9.08
C CYS A 91 -3.53 -5.34 10.04
N VAL A 92 -4.58 -5.79 10.74
CA VAL A 92 -4.58 -6.99 11.57
C VAL A 92 -5.64 -7.97 11.06
N HIS A 93 -5.32 -9.26 11.01
CA HIS A 93 -6.28 -10.28 10.63
C HIS A 93 -7.37 -10.43 11.71
N PRO A 94 -8.67 -10.43 11.37
CA PRO A 94 -9.76 -10.43 12.35
C PRO A 94 -9.82 -11.69 13.25
N GLU A 95 -9.26 -12.79 12.77
CA GLU A 95 -9.18 -14.07 13.50
C GLU A 95 -7.83 -14.28 14.22
N ASP A 96 -6.89 -13.33 14.11
CA ASP A 96 -5.62 -13.43 14.83
C ASP A 96 -5.82 -13.07 16.30
N GLU A 97 -6.01 -14.09 17.14
CA GLU A 97 -6.23 -13.96 18.58
C GLU A 97 -5.13 -13.16 19.30
N ARG A 98 -3.91 -13.08 18.72
CA ARG A 98 -2.81 -12.28 19.29
C ARG A 98 -3.11 -10.79 19.27
N TYR A 99 -3.85 -10.30 18.27
CA TYR A 99 -4.02 -8.87 18.00
C TYR A 99 -5.47 -8.43 17.82
N LYS A 100 -6.43 -9.35 17.86
CA LYS A 100 -7.87 -9.08 17.74
C LYS A 100 -8.39 -7.99 18.70
N HIS A 101 -7.81 -7.91 19.89
CA HIS A 101 -8.13 -6.90 20.90
C HIS A 101 -7.64 -5.47 20.55
N LEU A 102 -6.83 -5.33 19.50
CA LEU A 102 -6.32 -4.05 18.98
C LEU A 102 -7.16 -3.50 17.83
N ILE A 103 -8.07 -4.30 17.25
CA ILE A 103 -8.94 -3.86 16.14
C ILE A 103 -9.78 -2.66 16.57
N GLY A 104 -9.70 -1.57 15.80
CA GLY A 104 -10.39 -0.32 16.10
C GLY A 104 -9.64 0.60 17.07
N ARG A 105 -8.47 0.17 17.59
CA ARG A 105 -7.55 1.05 18.30
C ARG A 105 -6.69 1.85 17.30
N ARG A 106 -5.82 2.68 17.84
CA ARG A 106 -4.86 3.48 17.07
C ARG A 106 -3.44 3.20 17.54
N CYS A 107 -2.50 3.23 16.62
CA CYS A 107 -1.08 3.17 16.91
C CYS A 107 -0.35 4.42 16.40
N VAL A 108 0.87 4.60 16.88
CA VAL A 108 1.77 5.70 16.58
C VAL A 108 2.77 5.21 15.54
N VAL A 109 2.83 5.90 14.41
CA VAL A 109 3.81 5.65 13.35
C VAL A 109 5.21 6.00 13.90
N PRO A 110 6.18 5.07 13.81
CA PRO A 110 7.55 5.32 14.23
C PRO A 110 8.11 6.61 13.62
N MET A 111 8.95 7.32 14.39
CA MET A 111 9.65 8.55 13.98
C MET A 111 8.80 9.80 13.71
N THR A 112 7.52 9.66 13.34
CA THR A 112 6.67 10.81 13.00
C THR A 112 5.77 11.26 14.15
N GLY A 113 5.42 10.36 15.07
CA GLY A 113 4.47 10.63 16.15
C GLY A 113 3.00 10.73 15.68
N ARG A 114 2.74 10.53 14.39
CA ARG A 114 1.38 10.52 13.84
C ARG A 114 0.62 9.27 14.30
N THR A 115 -0.65 9.44 14.67
CA THR A 115 -1.52 8.28 14.97
C THR A 115 -2.25 7.79 13.73
N ILE A 116 -2.36 6.48 13.57
CA ILE A 116 -3.09 5.80 12.49
C ILE A 116 -3.98 4.69 13.08
N PRO A 117 -5.10 4.34 12.42
CA PRO A 117 -5.94 3.22 12.84
C PRO A 117 -5.23 1.86 12.69
N ILE A 118 -5.62 0.93 13.56
CA ILE A 118 -5.35 -0.51 13.46
C ILE A 118 -6.62 -1.21 13.00
#